data_AF-A0A0A1XMR9-F1
#
_entry.id   AF-A0A0A1XMR9-F1
#
_cell.length_a   1.000
_cell.length_b   1.000
_cell.length_c   1.000
_cell.angle_alpha   90.00
_cell.angle_beta   90.00
_cell.angle_gamma   90.00
#
_symmetry.space_group_name_H-M   'P 1'
#
loop_
_entity.id
_entity.type
_entity.pdbx_description
1 polymer ?
#
loop_
_entity_poly.entity_id
_entity_poly.type
_entity_poly.pdbx_seq_one_letter_code
_entity_poly.pdbx_strand_id
1 'polypeptide(L)'
;MMWSERIDKVELLYFTVLVVFGINVFYIQTSEACYPYQYCLTPRNYSGIFVEDNVYESMPEEKKSLCDGFCHHNCTLRLRCCAFNATINSKRISEQVCEFNHLIRHFIIFGELAKDNEFPFMAALGWRVKNETSGNTTIVYKCGGTIYDRGYVITAAHCLYHSSELPVVVRPGGFALNDTAAWDLEIEEVIEHPKYEYPNVYNDIAIIRLRKVFQ
;
A
#
# COMPACT_ATOMS: atom_id res chain seq x y z
N MET A 1 -28.97 20.73 -12.99
CA MET A 1 -29.15 19.30 -12.66
C MET A 1 -28.03 18.94 -11.71
N MET A 2 -28.04 19.36 -10.44
CA MET A 2 -28.96 19.11 -9.30
C MET A 2 -28.43 17.94 -8.46
N TRP A 3 -28.18 18.26 -7.18
CA TRP A 3 -27.72 17.45 -6.02
C TRP A 3 -26.20 17.21 -5.94
N SER A 4 -25.40 17.68 -4.98
CA SER A 4 -25.53 18.19 -3.58
C SER A 4 -26.31 17.33 -2.59
N GLU A 5 -25.58 16.90 -1.55
CA GLU A 5 -25.99 16.46 -0.21
C GLU A 5 -26.77 15.14 -0.07
N ARG A 6 -26.23 14.19 0.72
CA ARG A 6 -26.60 14.04 2.15
C ARG A 6 -25.83 12.87 2.80
N ILE A 7 -25.15 13.19 3.91
CA ILE A 7 -24.55 12.29 4.89
C ILE A 7 -25.64 11.77 5.86
N ASP A 8 -25.36 10.61 6.47
CA ASP A 8 -26.02 9.95 7.61
C ASP A 8 -27.32 9.16 7.38
N LYS A 9 -27.19 7.83 7.54
CA LYS A 9 -27.95 7.03 8.52
C LYS A 9 -27.38 5.61 8.63
N VAL A 10 -26.75 5.36 9.78
CA VAL A 10 -26.53 4.02 10.34
C VAL A 10 -27.88 3.51 10.85
N GLU A 11 -28.38 2.40 10.31
CA GLU A 11 -29.31 1.52 11.02
C GLU A 11 -28.87 0.07 10.85
N LEU A 12 -28.52 -0.53 11.99
CA LEU A 12 -28.45 -1.96 12.21
C LEU A 12 -29.77 -2.62 11.82
N LEU A 13 -29.73 -3.67 11.01
CA LEU A 13 -30.75 -4.73 11.05
C LEU A 13 -30.10 -6.07 10.66
N TYR A 14 -29.90 -6.89 11.70
CA TYR A 14 -29.78 -8.34 11.64
C TYR A 14 -30.89 -8.91 10.74
N PHE A 15 -30.55 -9.74 9.75
CA PHE A 15 -31.44 -10.82 9.32
C PHE A 15 -30.64 -12.04 8.88
N THR A 16 -30.85 -13.12 9.63
CA THR A 16 -30.49 -14.49 9.34
C THR A 16 -31.27 -15.01 8.13
N VAL A 17 -30.58 -15.61 7.16
CA VAL A 17 -31.17 -16.62 6.28
C VAL A 17 -30.19 -17.80 6.21
N LEU A 18 -30.50 -18.84 6.97
CA LEU A 18 -29.95 -20.18 6.76
C LEU A 18 -30.77 -20.83 5.64
N VAL A 19 -30.15 -21.10 4.50
CA VAL A 19 -30.57 -22.18 3.61
C VAL A 19 -29.37 -23.10 3.41
N VAL A 20 -29.49 -24.28 4.01
CA VAL A 20 -28.55 -25.39 3.88
C VAL A 20 -28.85 -26.09 2.56
N PHE A 21 -27.94 -26.00 1.60
CA PHE A 21 -27.67 -27.07 0.65
C PHE A 21 -26.16 -27.16 0.43
N GLY A 22 -25.63 -28.37 0.62
CA GLY A 22 -24.21 -28.68 0.67
C GLY A 22 -23.44 -28.13 -0.52
N ILE A 23 -22.59 -27.15 -0.23
CA ILE A 23 -21.46 -26.75 -1.06
C ILE A 23 -20.36 -26.47 -0.07
N ASN A 24 -19.18 -27.06 -0.31
CA ASN A 24 -17.97 -26.83 0.47
C ASN A 24 -17.93 -25.36 0.94
N VAL A 25 -17.90 -25.17 2.26
CA VAL A 25 -17.45 -23.90 2.82
C VAL A 25 -16.01 -23.78 2.36
N PHE A 26 -15.80 -23.16 1.20
CA PHE A 26 -14.54 -22.57 0.89
C PHE A 26 -14.31 -21.60 2.03
N TYR A 27 -13.38 -21.95 2.92
CA TYR A 27 -12.73 -20.97 3.76
C TYR A 27 -12.32 -19.86 2.81
N ILE A 28 -13.07 -18.74 2.84
CA ILE A 28 -12.62 -17.51 2.24
C ILE A 28 -11.41 -17.16 3.10
N GLN A 29 -10.24 -17.49 2.59
CA GLN A 29 -8.99 -17.10 3.20
C GLN A 29 -8.96 -15.59 3.08
N THR A 30 -9.43 -14.94 4.14
CA THR A 30 -9.33 -13.52 4.34
C THR A 30 -7.85 -13.17 4.15
N SER A 31 -7.51 -12.41 3.10
CA SER A 31 -6.18 -11.81 3.01
C SER A 31 -6.14 -10.73 4.09
N GLU A 32 -5.83 -11.11 5.32
CA GLU A 32 -5.77 -10.16 6.43
C GLU A 32 -4.57 -9.24 6.23
N ALA A 33 -4.86 -7.94 6.22
CA ALA A 33 -3.95 -6.90 6.65
C ALA A 33 -3.27 -7.34 7.96
N CYS A 34 -2.03 -6.91 8.19
CA CYS A 34 -1.17 -7.38 9.26
C CYS A 34 -1.92 -7.77 10.55
N TYR A 35 -1.81 -9.02 10.96
CA TYR A 35 -2.39 -9.54 12.21
C TYR A 35 -1.29 -10.08 13.13
N PRO A 36 -1.55 -10.21 14.45
CA PRO A 36 -0.57 -10.74 15.39
C PRO A 36 -0.06 -12.12 14.94
N TYR A 37 1.25 -12.31 15.03
CA TYR A 37 1.97 -13.53 14.62
C TYR A 37 1.95 -13.85 13.11
N GLN A 38 1.49 -12.92 12.27
CA GLN A 38 1.63 -13.04 10.82
C GLN A 38 3.10 -12.95 10.40
N TYR A 39 3.47 -13.72 9.37
CA TYR A 39 4.77 -13.61 8.72
C TYR A 39 5.04 -12.20 8.18
N CYS A 40 6.26 -11.71 8.37
CA CYS A 40 6.67 -10.39 7.90
C CYS A 40 8.15 -10.39 7.46
N LEU A 41 8.52 -9.36 6.70
CA LEU A 41 9.91 -9.07 6.33
C LEU A 41 10.29 -7.72 6.93
N THR A 42 11.35 -7.70 7.74
CA THR A 42 11.89 -6.44 8.27
C THR A 42 12.48 -5.59 7.13
N PRO A 43 12.61 -4.26 7.30
CA PRO A 43 13.28 -3.39 6.32
C PRO A 43 14.73 -3.80 5.99
N ARG A 44 15.36 -4.62 6.86
CA ARG A 44 16.70 -5.18 6.64
C ARG A 44 16.68 -6.54 5.94
N ASN A 45 15.54 -6.95 5.40
CA ASN A 45 15.35 -8.24 4.72
C ASN A 45 15.55 -9.47 5.62
N TYR A 46 15.21 -9.35 6.91
CA TYR A 46 15.09 -10.50 7.80
C TYR A 46 13.66 -11.00 7.84
N SER A 47 13.48 -12.32 7.73
CA SER A 47 12.21 -13.00 7.95
C SER A 47 11.84 -13.01 9.43
N GLY A 48 10.61 -12.61 9.74
CA GLY A 48 10.12 -12.54 11.11
C GLY A 48 8.61 -12.71 11.18
N ILE A 49 8.06 -12.36 12.34
CA ILE A 49 6.63 -12.25 12.54
C ILE A 49 6.27 -10.92 13.20
N PHE A 50 5.05 -10.46 12.96
CA PHE A 50 4.49 -9.33 13.68
C PHE A 50 4.20 -9.73 15.13
N VAL A 51 4.75 -8.95 16.07
CA VAL A 51 4.51 -9.10 17.51
C VAL A 51 3.91 -7.83 18.08
N GLU A 52 3.15 -7.97 19.15
CA GLU A 52 2.61 -6.85 19.93
C GLU A 52 3.71 -6.20 20.78
N ASP A 53 3.50 -4.93 21.17
CA ASP A 53 4.49 -4.16 21.94
C ASP A 53 4.78 -4.79 23.32
N ASN A 54 3.80 -5.42 23.98
CA ASN A 54 4.00 -6.15 25.24
C ASN A 54 4.98 -7.33 25.08
N VAL A 55 4.90 -8.07 23.97
CA VAL A 55 5.81 -9.18 23.65
C VAL A 55 7.19 -8.61 23.35
N TYR A 56 7.28 -7.55 22.53
CA TYR A 56 8.55 -6.87 22.23
C TYR A 56 9.27 -6.40 23.50
N GLU A 57 8.57 -5.76 24.44
CA GLU A 57 9.13 -5.27 25.70
C GLU A 57 9.71 -6.39 26.56
N SER A 58 9.09 -7.57 26.54
CA SER A 58 9.55 -8.77 27.26
C SER A 58 10.79 -9.45 26.65
N MET A 59 11.21 -9.06 25.45
CA MET A 59 12.35 -9.70 24.76
C MET A 59 13.71 -9.24 25.30
N PRO A 60 14.76 -10.07 25.21
CA PRO A 60 16.15 -9.63 25.41
C PRO A 60 16.55 -8.55 24.39
N GLU A 61 17.42 -7.61 24.81
CA GLU A 61 17.88 -6.50 23.96
C GLU A 61 18.50 -6.96 22.63
N GLU A 62 19.20 -8.10 22.64
CA GLU A 62 19.76 -8.71 21.42
C GLU A 62 18.66 -8.98 20.38
N LYS A 63 17.51 -9.50 20.79
CA LYS A 63 16.37 -9.78 19.89
C LYS A 63 15.61 -8.53 19.50
N LYS A 64 15.50 -7.54 20.39
CA LYS A 64 14.90 -6.25 20.07
C LYS A 64 15.63 -5.55 18.92
N SER A 65 16.94 -5.73 18.83
CA SER A 65 17.76 -5.19 17.72
C SER A 65 17.43 -5.77 16.35
N LEU A 66 16.75 -6.93 16.30
CA LEU A 66 16.29 -7.62 15.10
C LEU A 66 14.83 -7.28 14.75
N CYS A 67 14.20 -6.39 15.52
CA CYS A 67 12.84 -5.94 15.26
C CYS A 67 12.85 -4.57 14.56
N ASP A 68 12.30 -4.53 13.35
CA ASP A 68 12.23 -3.31 12.55
C ASP A 68 11.04 -3.41 11.58
N GLY A 69 10.42 -2.28 11.27
CA GLY A 69 9.17 -2.21 10.50
C GLY A 69 7.92 -2.38 11.37
N PHE A 70 6.89 -1.62 11.00
CA PHE A 70 5.63 -1.53 11.73
C PHE A 70 4.45 -1.76 10.83
N CYS A 71 3.37 -2.26 11.42
CA CYS A 71 2.08 -2.28 10.80
C CYS A 71 0.97 -2.00 11.82
N HIS A 72 -0.17 -1.48 11.37
CA HIS A 72 -1.31 -1.20 12.22
C HIS A 72 -2.44 -2.18 11.91
N HIS A 73 -2.84 -2.95 12.91
CA HIS A 73 -4.01 -3.82 12.89
C HIS A 73 -5.22 -3.07 13.46
N ASN A 74 -6.34 -3.06 12.74
CA ASN A 74 -7.58 -2.34 13.10
C ASN A 74 -7.34 -0.87 13.51
N CYS A 75 -6.40 -0.19 12.87
CA CYS A 75 -6.01 1.22 13.08
C CYS A 75 -5.59 1.60 14.53
N THR A 76 -5.49 0.63 15.44
CA THR A 76 -5.30 0.87 16.88
C THR A 76 -4.16 0.04 17.45
N LEU A 77 -4.02 -1.21 17.00
CA LEU A 77 -2.97 -2.09 17.46
C LEU A 77 -1.73 -1.93 16.58
N ARG A 78 -0.67 -1.38 17.16
CA ARG A 78 0.63 -1.31 16.52
C ARG A 78 1.35 -2.65 16.68
N LEU A 79 1.71 -3.25 15.56
CA LEU A 79 2.50 -4.47 15.49
C LEU A 79 3.89 -4.16 14.96
N ARG A 80 4.90 -4.83 15.50
CA ARG A 80 6.30 -4.70 15.10
C ARG A 80 6.78 -5.98 14.47
N CYS A 81 7.43 -5.90 13.31
CA CYS A 81 8.02 -7.08 12.69
C CYS A 81 9.32 -7.43 13.41
N CYS A 82 9.37 -8.62 14.02
CA CYS A 82 10.52 -9.12 14.76
C CYS A 82 11.08 -10.39 14.12
N ALA A 83 12.34 -10.34 13.69
CA ALA A 83 13.05 -11.53 13.26
C ALA A 83 13.67 -12.26 14.46
N PHE A 84 13.45 -13.56 14.56
CA PHE A 84 14.03 -14.36 15.66
C PHE A 84 15.46 -14.80 15.39
N ASN A 85 15.87 -14.83 14.12
CA ASN A 85 17.23 -15.13 13.67
C ASN A 85 17.67 -14.13 12.58
N ALA A 86 18.93 -13.71 12.61
CA ALA A 86 19.54 -12.81 11.64
C ALA A 86 20.02 -13.55 10.37
N THR A 87 19.18 -14.40 9.78
CA THR A 87 19.49 -15.03 8.48
C THR A 87 19.10 -14.08 7.37
N ILE A 88 20.08 -13.36 6.80
CA ILE A 88 19.89 -12.54 5.60
C ILE A 88 19.47 -13.47 4.47
N ASN A 89 18.27 -13.30 3.93
CA ASN A 89 17.85 -14.06 2.76
C ASN A 89 18.59 -13.51 1.53
N SER A 90 19.19 -14.40 0.73
CA SER A 90 19.88 -14.02 -0.51
C SER A 90 18.93 -13.46 -1.58
N LYS A 91 17.63 -13.76 -1.46
CA LYS A 91 16.59 -13.27 -2.37
C LYS A 91 16.13 -11.87 -1.97
N ARG A 92 15.77 -11.06 -2.96
CA ARG A 92 15.18 -9.73 -2.72
C ARG A 92 13.83 -9.88 -2.00
N ILE A 93 13.44 -8.89 -1.21
CA ILE A 93 12.12 -8.86 -0.54
C ILE A 93 11.00 -9.12 -1.57
N SER A 94 11.06 -8.44 -2.72
CA SER A 94 10.10 -8.60 -3.81
C SER A 94 10.01 -10.04 -4.35
N GLU A 95 11.15 -10.74 -4.41
CA GLU A 95 11.21 -12.12 -4.90
C GLU A 95 10.63 -13.09 -3.87
N GLN A 96 10.92 -12.89 -2.58
CA GLN A 96 10.33 -13.69 -1.50
C GLN A 96 8.81 -13.49 -1.41
N VAL A 97 8.34 -12.24 -1.49
CA VAL A 97 6.92 -11.92 -1.50
C VAL A 97 6.25 -12.49 -2.74
N CYS A 98 6.89 -12.42 -3.91
CA CYS A 98 6.40 -13.06 -5.11
C CYS A 98 6.27 -14.57 -4.89
N GLU A 99 7.31 -15.28 -4.45
CA GLU A 99 7.24 -16.73 -4.21
C GLU A 99 6.17 -17.13 -3.20
N PHE A 100 5.96 -16.32 -2.15
CA PHE A 100 4.97 -16.60 -1.11
C PHE A 100 3.53 -16.31 -1.57
N ASN A 101 3.32 -15.19 -2.26
CA ASN A 101 1.99 -14.72 -2.69
C ASN A 101 1.62 -15.10 -4.13
N HIS A 102 2.51 -15.76 -4.89
CA HIS A 102 2.22 -16.25 -6.22
C HIS A 102 1.30 -17.47 -6.13
N LEU A 103 0.04 -17.19 -5.80
CA LEU A 103 -1.05 -18.09 -6.04
C LEU A 103 -1.15 -18.30 -7.55
N ILE A 104 -1.18 -19.56 -7.98
CA ILE A 104 -1.55 -19.98 -9.34
C ILE A 104 -3.06 -19.75 -9.50
N ARG A 105 -3.53 -18.54 -9.26
CA ARG A 105 -4.89 -18.13 -9.58
C ARG A 105 -4.82 -17.24 -10.82
N HIS A 106 -5.67 -17.63 -11.76
CA HIS A 106 -5.91 -16.94 -13.01
C HIS A 106 -6.26 -15.47 -12.72
N PHE A 107 -6.14 -14.61 -13.75
CA PHE A 107 -6.46 -13.18 -13.76
C PHE A 107 -7.43 -12.72 -12.66
N ILE A 108 -7.17 -11.57 -12.04
CA ILE A 108 -8.13 -10.90 -11.14
C ILE A 108 -9.35 -10.48 -11.98
N ILE A 109 -10.33 -11.37 -12.11
CA ILE A 109 -11.67 -11.10 -12.63
C ILE A 109 -12.59 -10.93 -11.42
N PHE A 110 -13.36 -9.84 -11.38
CA PHE A 110 -14.15 -9.42 -10.22
C PHE A 110 -13.30 -9.10 -8.97
N GLY A 111 -12.41 -8.11 -9.10
CA GLY A 111 -11.58 -7.67 -7.97
C GLY A 111 -12.40 -7.28 -6.73
N GLU A 112 -11.82 -7.54 -5.55
CA GLU A 112 -12.35 -7.13 -4.26
C GLU A 112 -11.58 -5.90 -3.77
N LEU A 113 -12.18 -5.15 -2.84
CA LEU A 113 -11.50 -4.02 -2.20
C LEU A 113 -10.32 -4.56 -1.39
N ALA A 114 -9.11 -4.10 -1.71
CA ALA A 114 -7.93 -4.42 -0.93
C ALA A 114 -8.08 -3.88 0.50
N LYS A 115 -7.62 -4.64 1.49
CA LYS A 115 -7.62 -4.17 2.88
C LYS A 115 -6.56 -3.10 3.09
N ASP A 116 -6.77 -2.29 4.13
CA ASP A 116 -5.77 -1.32 4.58
C ASP A 116 -4.44 -2.03 4.82
N ASN A 117 -3.35 -1.50 4.24
CA ASN A 117 -2.00 -2.05 4.27
C ASN A 117 -1.81 -3.47 3.70
N GLU A 118 -2.74 -4.02 2.90
CA GLU A 118 -2.55 -5.34 2.26
C GLU A 118 -1.38 -5.34 1.27
N PHE A 119 -1.23 -4.26 0.51
CA PHE A 119 -0.13 -4.06 -0.45
C PHE A 119 0.64 -2.78 -0.08
N PRO A 120 1.51 -2.82 0.94
CA PRO A 120 2.16 -1.63 1.48
C PRO A 120 3.14 -0.96 0.50
N PHE A 121 3.59 -1.71 -0.51
CA PHE A 121 4.45 -1.20 -1.58
C PHE A 121 3.68 -0.42 -2.65
N MET A 122 2.35 -0.42 -2.64
CA MET A 122 1.58 0.39 -3.58
C MET A 122 1.79 1.87 -3.31
N ALA A 123 1.67 2.68 -4.35
CA ALA A 123 1.73 4.14 -4.26
C ALA A 123 0.73 4.76 -5.24
N ALA A 124 0.20 5.93 -4.90
CA ALA A 124 -0.63 6.73 -5.80
C ALA A 124 0.02 8.09 -6.06
N LEU A 125 0.05 8.49 -7.33
CA LEU A 125 0.62 9.76 -7.79
C LEU A 125 -0.46 10.84 -7.84
N GLY A 126 -0.19 11.96 -7.19
CA GLY A 126 -1.13 13.07 -7.02
C GLY A 126 -0.71 14.33 -7.77
N TRP A 127 -1.66 14.95 -8.49
CA TRP A 127 -1.50 16.23 -9.18
C TRP A 127 -2.27 17.34 -8.48
N ARG A 128 -1.72 18.55 -8.47
CA ARG A 128 -2.47 19.75 -8.07
C ARG A 128 -3.43 20.14 -9.19
N VAL A 129 -4.71 20.19 -8.87
CA VAL A 129 -5.77 20.64 -9.78
C VAL A 129 -6.45 21.85 -9.15
N LYS A 130 -6.52 22.96 -9.89
CA LYS A 130 -7.28 24.14 -9.49
C LYS A 130 -8.75 23.93 -9.82
N ASN A 131 -9.60 24.11 -8.83
CA ASN A 131 -11.04 24.18 -9.05
C ASN A 131 -11.40 25.60 -9.50
N GLU A 132 -11.84 25.74 -10.75
CA GLU A 132 -12.16 27.04 -11.35
C GLU A 132 -13.31 27.77 -10.64
N THR A 133 -14.19 27.05 -9.96
CA THR A 133 -15.37 27.62 -9.29
C THR A 133 -15.08 28.14 -7.89
N SER A 134 -14.22 27.44 -7.12
CA SER A 134 -13.88 27.81 -5.74
C SER A 134 -12.53 28.50 -5.61
N GLY A 135 -11.69 28.47 -6.65
CA GLY A 135 -10.29 28.94 -6.60
C GLY A 135 -9.37 28.06 -5.74
N ASN A 136 -9.90 27.01 -5.10
CA ASN A 136 -9.13 26.12 -4.25
C ASN A 136 -8.32 25.12 -5.10
N THR A 137 -7.13 24.76 -4.61
CA THR A 137 -6.28 23.72 -5.22
C THR A 137 -6.45 22.42 -4.45
N THR A 138 -6.83 21.35 -5.14
CA THR A 138 -6.95 20.01 -4.57
C THR A 138 -5.92 19.06 -5.18
N ILE A 139 -5.64 17.97 -4.48
CA ILE A 139 -4.83 16.87 -5.03
C ILE A 139 -5.76 15.85 -5.66
N VAL A 140 -5.46 15.44 -6.89
CA VAL A 140 -6.17 14.37 -7.61
C VAL A 140 -5.18 13.27 -7.96
N TYR A 141 -5.49 12.05 -7.54
CA TYR A 141 -4.69 10.86 -7.84
C TYR A 141 -5.14 10.28 -9.18
N LYS A 142 -4.21 10.16 -10.14
CA LYS A 142 -4.52 9.71 -11.51
C LYS A 142 -3.73 8.48 -11.95
N CYS A 143 -2.66 8.14 -11.25
CA CYS A 143 -1.81 7.01 -11.59
C CYS A 143 -1.33 6.30 -10.33
N GLY A 144 -0.91 5.04 -10.51
CA GLY A 144 -0.25 4.25 -9.49
C GLY A 144 1.28 4.28 -9.60
N GLY A 145 1.92 3.64 -8.63
CA GLY A 145 3.34 3.35 -8.61
C GLY A 145 3.64 2.26 -7.59
N THR A 146 4.91 1.90 -7.50
CA THR A 146 5.41 0.92 -6.54
C THR A 146 6.63 1.49 -5.83
N ILE A 147 6.58 1.49 -4.50
CA ILE A 147 7.71 1.84 -3.64
C ILE A 147 8.78 0.76 -3.82
N TYR A 148 9.94 1.12 -4.34
CA TYR A 148 11.05 0.18 -4.53
C TYR A 148 12.14 0.34 -3.47
N ASP A 149 12.26 1.54 -2.90
CA ASP A 149 13.20 1.88 -1.84
C ASP A 149 12.64 3.02 -0.98
N ARG A 150 13.24 3.28 0.18
CA ARG A 150 12.78 4.24 1.18
C ARG A 150 12.56 5.65 0.64
N GLY A 151 13.24 6.05 -0.42
CA GLY A 151 13.11 7.38 -1.01
C GLY A 151 12.56 7.38 -2.43
N TYR A 152 12.12 6.22 -2.94
CA TYR A 152 11.90 6.08 -4.37
C TYR A 152 10.72 5.20 -4.77
N VAL A 153 10.05 5.62 -5.84
CA VAL A 153 8.88 4.97 -6.43
C VAL A 153 9.14 4.73 -7.91
N ILE A 154 8.84 3.52 -8.39
CA ILE A 154 8.76 3.19 -9.82
C ILE A 154 7.33 3.44 -10.28
N THR A 155 7.17 4.05 -11.45
CA THR A 155 5.88 4.22 -12.12
C THR A 155 6.07 4.08 -13.63
N ALA A 156 4.97 4.20 -14.38
CA ALA A 156 5.01 4.27 -15.84
C ALA A 156 5.38 5.69 -16.31
N ALA A 157 6.13 5.81 -17.39
CA ALA A 157 6.49 7.12 -17.95
C ALA A 157 5.26 7.85 -18.51
N HIS A 158 4.29 7.13 -19.08
CA HIS A 158 3.05 7.73 -19.58
C HIS A 158 2.23 8.41 -18.47
N CYS A 159 2.42 8.04 -17.20
CA CYS A 159 1.76 8.69 -16.08
C CYS A 159 2.14 10.18 -16.00
N LEU A 160 3.33 10.56 -16.42
CA LEU A 160 3.82 11.95 -16.40
C LEU A 160 3.05 12.88 -17.34
N TYR A 161 2.24 12.32 -18.26
CA TYR A 161 1.52 13.06 -19.29
C TYR A 161 0.00 13.16 -19.02
N HIS A 162 -0.48 12.75 -17.84
CA HIS A 162 -1.89 12.86 -17.44
C HIS A 162 -2.36 14.30 -17.18
N SER A 163 -1.43 15.25 -17.11
CA SER A 163 -1.66 16.68 -16.95
C SER A 163 -0.52 17.45 -17.64
N SER A 164 -0.70 18.76 -17.81
CA SER A 164 0.38 19.64 -18.25
C SER A 164 1.50 19.78 -17.20
N GLU A 165 1.17 19.50 -15.94
CA GLU A 165 2.08 19.53 -14.80
C GLU A 165 2.48 18.12 -14.38
N LEU A 166 3.66 17.99 -13.79
CA LEU A 166 4.12 16.75 -13.17
C LEU A 166 3.35 16.43 -11.87
N PRO A 167 3.31 15.15 -11.44
CA PRO A 167 2.80 14.83 -10.12
C PRO A 167 3.64 15.54 -9.05
N VAL A 168 2.99 15.97 -7.97
CA VAL A 168 3.62 16.75 -6.91
C VAL A 168 3.77 15.96 -5.60
N VAL A 169 2.96 14.93 -5.43
CA VAL A 169 2.94 14.11 -4.23
C VAL A 169 2.77 12.63 -4.55
N VAL A 170 3.24 11.81 -3.63
CA VAL A 170 2.99 10.37 -3.57
C VAL A 170 2.22 10.06 -2.30
N ARG A 171 1.09 9.36 -2.44
CA ARG A 171 0.41 8.72 -1.32
C ARG A 171 0.90 7.27 -1.19
N PRO A 172 1.52 6.88 -0.07
CA PRO A 172 1.86 5.47 0.19
C PRO A 172 0.60 4.61 0.28
N GLY A 173 0.75 3.34 -0.06
CA GLY A 173 -0.29 2.34 0.03
C GLY A 173 -0.77 2.14 1.46
N GLY A 174 -2.00 1.63 1.58
CA GLY A 174 -2.64 1.33 2.85
C GLY A 174 -3.58 2.41 3.37
N PHE A 175 -3.79 3.47 2.60
CA PHE A 175 -4.83 4.46 2.82
C PHE A 175 -5.78 4.53 1.62
N ALA A 176 -7.03 4.90 1.87
CA ALA A 176 -7.94 5.28 0.80
C ALA A 176 -7.49 6.62 0.16
N LEU A 177 -7.77 6.80 -1.14
CA LEU A 177 -7.40 8.04 -1.85
C LEU A 177 -8.15 9.29 -1.35
N ASN A 178 -9.29 9.09 -0.69
CA ASN A 178 -10.08 10.15 -0.05
C ASN A 178 -9.85 10.25 1.47
N ASP A 179 -8.95 9.43 2.03
CA ASP A 179 -8.62 9.48 3.45
C ASP A 179 -7.87 10.79 3.75
N THR A 180 -8.40 11.55 4.72
CA THR A 180 -7.84 12.82 5.19
C THR A 180 -6.79 12.65 6.28
N ALA A 181 -6.74 11.47 6.93
CA ALA A 181 -5.70 11.10 7.88
C ALA A 181 -4.45 10.53 7.18
N ALA A 182 -4.57 10.19 5.90
CA ALA A 182 -3.43 9.79 5.07
C ALA A 182 -2.43 10.94 4.93
N TRP A 183 -1.16 10.57 4.84
CA TRP A 183 -0.06 11.51 4.69
C TRP A 183 0.55 11.36 3.30
N ASP A 184 0.76 12.49 2.64
CA ASP A 184 1.33 12.54 1.30
C ASP A 184 2.79 12.98 1.37
N LEU A 185 3.63 12.35 0.55
CA LEU A 185 5.05 12.64 0.43
C LEU A 185 5.31 13.53 -0.77
N GLU A 186 6.03 14.63 -0.56
CA GLU A 186 6.41 15.54 -1.63
C GLU A 186 7.45 14.91 -2.56
N ILE A 187 7.26 15.13 -3.86
CA ILE A 187 8.20 14.71 -4.90
C ILE A 187 9.37 15.71 -4.97
N GLU A 188 10.59 15.19 -4.98
CA GLU A 188 11.83 15.95 -5.20
C GLU A 188 12.19 15.99 -6.69
N GLU A 189 12.16 14.83 -7.34
CA GLU A 189 12.62 14.67 -8.72
C GLU A 189 11.80 13.59 -9.44
N VAL A 190 11.57 13.80 -10.73
CA VAL A 190 10.98 12.82 -11.65
C VAL A 190 12.00 12.51 -12.73
N ILE A 191 12.36 11.25 -12.86
CA ILE A 191 13.37 10.73 -13.78
C ILE A 191 12.66 9.83 -14.79
N GLU A 192 12.31 10.41 -15.93
CA GLU A 192 11.77 9.67 -17.06
C GLU A 192 12.86 8.84 -17.75
N HIS A 193 12.50 7.65 -18.26
CA HIS A 193 13.45 6.90 -19.06
C HIS A 193 13.85 7.69 -20.33
N PRO A 194 15.15 7.88 -20.61
CA PRO A 194 15.64 8.80 -21.66
C PRO A 194 15.29 8.38 -23.11
N LYS A 195 14.73 7.19 -23.27
CA LYS A 195 14.26 6.65 -24.56
C LYS A 195 12.74 6.45 -24.61
N TYR A 196 12.02 6.96 -23.62
CA TYR A 196 10.57 6.99 -23.67
C TYR A 196 10.13 8.10 -24.62
N GLU A 197 9.15 7.80 -25.45
CA GLU A 197 8.57 8.75 -26.41
C GLU A 197 7.05 8.66 -26.28
N TYR A 198 6.40 9.64 -25.66
CA TYR A 198 4.94 9.64 -25.56
C TYR A 198 4.27 9.72 -26.96
N PRO A 199 3.19 8.98 -27.27
CA PRO A 199 2.42 8.05 -26.42
C PRO A 199 2.79 6.57 -26.64
N ASN A 200 4.06 6.26 -26.92
CA ASN A 200 4.51 4.90 -27.16
C ASN A 200 4.46 4.05 -25.87
N VAL A 201 4.44 2.72 -26.04
CA VAL A 201 4.46 1.75 -24.94
C VAL A 201 5.86 1.25 -24.59
N TYR A 202 6.85 1.49 -25.47
CA TYR A 202 8.22 1.08 -25.22
C TYR A 202 8.92 2.02 -24.23
N ASN A 203 9.73 1.44 -23.34
CA ASN A 203 10.44 2.17 -22.28
C ASN A 203 9.50 2.96 -21.35
N ASP A 204 8.26 2.48 -21.16
CA ASP A 204 7.24 3.12 -20.32
C ASP A 204 7.54 2.92 -18.83
N ILE A 205 8.61 3.57 -18.37
CA ILE A 205 9.09 3.51 -16.99
C ILE A 205 9.65 4.87 -16.57
N ALA A 206 9.32 5.28 -15.36
CA ALA A 206 9.89 6.44 -14.71
C ALA A 206 10.17 6.14 -13.24
N ILE A 207 11.16 6.84 -12.69
CA ILE A 207 11.51 6.79 -11.27
C ILE A 207 11.16 8.14 -10.65
N ILE A 208 10.54 8.11 -9.49
CA ILE A 208 10.23 9.28 -8.69
C ILE A 208 11.07 9.22 -7.42
N ARG A 209 11.77 10.32 -7.14
CA ARG A 209 12.53 10.52 -5.91
C ARG A 209 11.73 11.42 -4.98
N LEU A 210 11.61 11.01 -3.72
CA LEU A 210 10.84 11.71 -2.70
C LEU A 210 11.75 12.65 -1.90
N ARG A 211 11.20 13.79 -1.49
CA ARG A 211 11.91 14.79 -0.68
C ARG A 211 12.28 14.27 0.71
N LYS A 212 11.49 13.34 1.24
CA LYS A 212 11.73 12.65 2.50
C LYS A 212 11.51 11.16 2.30
N VAL A 213 12.31 10.36 2.99
CA VAL A 213 12.18 8.90 2.99
C VAL A 213 10.96 8.45 3.80
N PHE A 214 10.37 7.30 3.43
CA PHE A 214 9.37 6.60 4.24
C PHE A 214 9.95 6.31 5.64
N GLN A 215 9.18 6.62 6.68
CA GLN A 215 9.53 6.39 8.09
C GLN A 215 8.90 5.12 8.64
#